data_AF-A0A4Y2V9A5-F1
#
_entry.id   AF-A0A4Y2V9A5-F1
#
_cell.length_a   1.000
_cell.length_b   1.000
_cell.length_c   1.000
_cell.angle_alpha   90.00
_cell.angle_beta   90.00
_cell.angle_gamma   90.00
#
_symmetry.space_group_name_H-M   'P 1'
#
loop_
_entity.id
_entity.type
_entity.pdbx_description
1 polymer ?
#
loop_
_entity_poly.entity_id
_entity_poly.type
_entity_poly.pdbx_seq_one_letter_code
_entity_poly.pdbx_strand_id
1 'polypeptide(L)'
;MENWKLHLQTIAKTLPNLHASGHFPNAKCAHLYFQDMQDSESTMGAEEYEKFTTQGNFTIRRTFKFWSGAWRDITIEQSLMKNMKTFGASLMTVVTVIVYCLDGRR
;
A
#
# COMPACT_ATOMS: atom_id res chain seq x y z
N MET A 1 -18.00 -6.38 -0.65
CA MET A 1 -17.73 -5.87 -2.00
C MET A 1 -16.84 -4.67 -1.83
N GLU A 2 -15.62 -4.77 -2.31
CA GLU A 2 -14.59 -3.76 -2.11
C GLU A 2 -14.56 -2.90 -3.36
N ASN A 3 -14.65 -1.57 -3.18
CA ASN A 3 -14.78 -0.64 -4.29
C ASN A 3 -13.46 0.11 -4.44
N TRP A 4 -12.71 -0.22 -5.49
CA TRP A 4 -11.41 0.37 -5.80
C TRP A 4 -11.46 1.90 -5.92
N LYS A 5 -12.50 2.44 -6.57
CA LYS A 5 -12.66 3.89 -6.75
C LYS A 5 -12.92 4.60 -5.42
N LEU A 6 -13.77 4.03 -4.57
CA LEU A 6 -14.02 4.56 -3.23
C LEU A 6 -12.75 4.52 -2.37
N HIS A 7 -11.93 3.48 -2.56
CA HIS A 7 -10.66 3.33 -1.89
C HIS A 7 -9.68 4.47 -2.23
N LEU A 8 -9.48 4.74 -3.52
CA LEU A 8 -8.62 5.86 -3.99
C LEU A 8 -9.13 7.22 -3.51
N GLN A 9 -10.45 7.43 -3.52
CA GLN A 9 -11.05 8.66 -2.98
C GLN A 9 -10.80 8.83 -1.48
N THR A 10 -10.77 7.73 -0.73
CA THR A 10 -10.50 7.75 0.70
C THR A 10 -9.04 8.13 0.97
N ILE A 11 -8.09 7.57 0.21
CA ILE A 11 -6.67 7.96 0.31
C ILE A 11 -6.51 9.47 0.03
N ALA A 12 -7.09 9.95 -1.07
CA ALA A 12 -7.02 11.37 -1.43
C ALA A 12 -7.50 12.30 -0.30
N LYS A 13 -8.59 11.93 0.40
CA LYS A 13 -9.13 12.69 1.54
C LYS A 13 -8.31 12.56 2.82
N THR A 14 -7.54 11.49 2.97
CA THR A 14 -6.75 11.23 4.18
C THR A 14 -5.35 11.86 4.11
N LEU A 15 -4.87 12.15 2.90
CA LEU A 15 -3.58 12.82 2.67
C LEU A 15 -3.40 14.13 3.46
N PRO A 16 -4.35 15.09 3.45
CA PRO A 16 -4.21 16.31 4.27
C PRO A 16 -4.05 16.03 5.76
N ASN A 17 -4.73 14.99 6.29
CA ASN A 17 -4.62 14.62 7.70
C ASN A 17 -3.23 14.04 8.02
N LEU A 18 -2.64 13.26 7.12
CA LEU A 18 -1.28 12.73 7.26
C LEU A 18 -0.22 13.85 7.24
N HIS A 19 -0.45 14.88 6.41
CA HIS A 19 0.38 16.09 6.43
C HIS A 19 0.23 16.86 7.74
N ALA A 20 -1.00 17.05 8.21
CA ALA A 20 -1.28 17.77 9.45
C ALA A 20 -0.74 17.05 10.70
N SER A 21 -0.69 15.72 10.69
CA SER A 21 -0.16 14.92 11.81
C SER A 21 1.37 14.90 11.88
N GLY A 22 2.08 15.51 10.92
CA GLY A 22 3.55 15.51 10.85
C GLY A 22 4.16 14.17 10.43
N HIS A 23 3.35 13.22 9.94
CA HIS A 23 3.85 11.93 9.43
C HIS A 23 4.29 12.06 7.97
N PHE A 24 5.24 12.96 7.70
CA PHE A 24 5.68 13.30 6.35
C PHE A 24 6.16 12.12 5.49
N PRO A 25 6.89 11.11 6.02
CA PRO A 25 7.24 9.92 5.24
C PRO A 25 6.00 9.14 4.78
N ASN A 26 5.00 8.99 5.64
CA ASN A 26 3.76 8.28 5.31
C ASN A 26 2.93 9.06 4.29
N ALA A 27 2.89 10.39 4.41
CA ALA A 27 2.25 11.26 3.42
C ALA A 27 2.90 11.15 2.04
N LYS A 28 4.25 11.11 2.00
CA LYS A 28 5.01 10.90 0.76
C LYS A 28 4.73 9.53 0.14
N CYS A 29 4.79 8.46 0.93
CA CYS A 29 4.46 7.11 0.44
C CYS A 29 3.02 7.04 -0.07
N ALA A 30 2.07 7.66 0.62
CA ALA A 30 0.67 7.71 0.19
C ALA A 30 0.48 8.53 -1.11
N HIS A 31 1.29 9.57 -1.35
CA HIS A 31 1.30 10.29 -2.63
C HIS A 31 1.80 9.42 -3.78
N LEU A 32 2.95 8.75 -3.61
CA LEU A 32 3.52 7.86 -4.63
C LEU A 32 2.54 6.75 -4.97
N TYR A 33 1.99 6.11 -3.94
CA TYR A 33 0.95 5.10 -4.11
C TYR A 33 -0.25 5.62 -4.91
N PHE A 34 -0.77 6.80 -4.55
CA PHE A 34 -1.94 7.37 -5.22
C PHE A 34 -1.67 7.70 -6.70
N GLN A 35 -0.45 8.11 -7.04
CA GLN A 35 -0.02 8.33 -8.42
C GLN A 35 0.06 7.02 -9.18
N ASP A 36 0.80 6.04 -8.65
CA ASP A 36 0.98 4.72 -9.27
C ASP A 36 -0.36 4.02 -9.51
N MET A 37 -1.32 4.18 -8.60
CA MET A 37 -2.64 3.60 -8.74
C MET A 37 -3.57 4.32 -9.71
N GLN A 38 -3.36 5.60 -9.97
CA GLN A 38 -4.05 6.27 -11.08
C GLN A 38 -3.51 5.75 -12.42
N ASP A 39 -2.21 5.49 -12.49
CA ASP A 39 -1.56 4.99 -13.69
C ASP A 39 -1.68 3.45 -13.85
N SER A 40 -2.22 2.76 -12.84
CA SER A 40 -2.37 1.29 -12.80
C SER A 40 -3.21 0.73 -13.95
N GLU A 41 -4.19 1.48 -14.46
CA GLU A 41 -5.00 1.07 -15.61
C GLU A 41 -4.19 1.03 -16.91
N SER A 42 -3.18 1.89 -17.03
CA SER A 42 -2.30 1.94 -18.21
C SER A 42 -1.07 1.04 -18.11
N THR A 43 -0.65 0.71 -16.88
CA THR A 43 0.53 -0.11 -16.61
C THR A 43 0.23 -1.59 -16.43
N MET A 44 -0.98 -1.96 -16.00
CA MET A 44 -1.43 -3.36 -15.90
C MET A 44 -2.22 -3.79 -17.14
N GLY A 45 -2.19 -5.09 -17.45
CA GLY A 45 -3.09 -5.65 -18.46
C GLY A 45 -4.55 -5.55 -18.03
N ALA A 46 -5.47 -5.29 -18.97
CA ALA A 46 -6.89 -5.03 -18.68
C ALA A 46 -7.57 -6.16 -17.87
N GLU A 47 -7.23 -7.43 -18.13
CA GLU A 47 -7.75 -8.58 -17.38
C GLU A 47 -7.27 -8.60 -15.92
N GLU A 48 -5.99 -8.25 -15.71
CA GLU A 48 -5.40 -8.22 -14.38
C GLU A 48 -5.93 -7.04 -13.57
N TYR A 49 -6.14 -5.89 -14.21
CA TYR A 49 -6.81 -4.74 -13.62
C TYR A 49 -8.25 -5.06 -13.20
N GLU A 50 -9.02 -5.78 -14.04
CA GLU A 50 -10.38 -6.19 -13.71
C GLU A 50 -10.40 -7.15 -12.51
N LYS A 51 -9.52 -8.14 -12.49
CA LYS A 51 -9.35 -9.05 -11.33
C LYS A 51 -8.94 -8.28 -10.08
N PHE A 52 -8.05 -7.30 -10.21
CA PHE A 52 -7.58 -6.50 -9.10
C PHE A 52 -8.71 -5.66 -8.49
N THR A 53 -9.46 -4.94 -9.33
CA THR A 53 -10.49 -3.98 -8.90
C THR A 53 -11.84 -4.62 -8.57
N THR A 54 -12.34 -5.51 -9.44
CA THR A 54 -13.71 -6.05 -9.37
C THR A 54 -13.78 -7.29 -8.47
N GLN A 55 -12.74 -8.12 -8.46
CA GLN A 55 -12.70 -9.33 -7.62
C GLN A 55 -12.16 -9.04 -6.20
N GLY A 56 -11.77 -7.79 -5.90
CA GLY A 56 -11.32 -7.38 -4.57
C GLY A 56 -9.97 -7.97 -4.18
N ASN A 57 -9.14 -8.34 -5.16
CA ASN A 57 -7.83 -8.93 -4.89
C ASN A 57 -6.87 -7.92 -4.20
N PHE A 58 -7.17 -6.63 -4.21
CA PHE A 58 -6.33 -5.61 -3.58
C PHE A 58 -6.33 -5.64 -2.03
N THR A 59 -7.25 -6.38 -1.40
CA THR A 59 -7.24 -6.56 0.06
C THR A 59 -6.92 -8.00 0.46
N ILE A 60 -6.37 -8.14 1.66
CA ILE A 60 -6.22 -9.40 2.38
C ILE A 60 -7.17 -9.38 3.56
N ARG A 61 -8.08 -10.36 3.59
CA ARG A 61 -8.98 -10.56 4.72
C ARG A 61 -8.42 -11.59 5.69
N ARG A 62 -7.96 -11.14 6.85
CA ARG A 62 -7.39 -12.01 7.91
C ARG A 62 -8.43 -12.59 8.85
N THR A 63 -9.66 -12.07 8.85
CA THR A 63 -10.76 -12.51 9.72
C THR A 63 -12.09 -12.44 9.00
N PHE A 64 -13.06 -13.30 9.34
CA PHE A 64 -14.37 -13.36 8.69
C PHE A 64 -15.36 -12.24 9.10
N LYS A 65 -14.88 -11.10 9.62
CA LYS A 65 -15.75 -9.95 9.97
C LYS A 65 -16.12 -9.12 8.74
N PHE A 66 -17.27 -8.46 8.76
CA PHE A 66 -17.66 -7.54 7.68
C PHE A 66 -16.70 -6.34 7.67
N TRP A 67 -16.20 -5.94 6.49
CA TRP A 67 -15.22 -4.85 6.31
C TRP A 67 -13.89 -5.03 7.07
N SER A 68 -13.37 -6.25 7.15
CA SER A 68 -12.07 -6.56 7.76
C SER A 68 -10.92 -6.73 6.75
N GLY A 69 -11.14 -6.32 5.49
CA GLY A 69 -10.11 -6.34 4.46
C GLY A 69 -9.03 -5.32 4.80
N ALA A 70 -7.85 -5.79 5.17
CA ALA A 70 -6.67 -4.95 5.27
C ALA A 70 -6.02 -4.90 3.90
N TRP A 71 -5.42 -3.78 3.57
CA TRP A 71 -4.81 -3.63 2.26
C TRP A 71 -3.58 -4.52 2.08
N ARG A 72 -3.36 -5.03 0.86
CA ARG A 72 -2.31 -6.03 0.62
C ARG A 72 -0.92 -5.48 0.97
N ASP A 73 -0.58 -4.28 0.51
CA ASP A 73 0.72 -3.64 0.78
C ASP A 73 0.89 -3.30 2.27
N ILE A 74 -0.13 -2.73 2.91
CA ILE A 74 -0.11 -2.48 4.36
C ILE A 74 0.06 -3.80 5.12
N THR A 75 -0.56 -4.88 4.68
CA THR A 75 -0.42 -6.18 5.34
C THR A 75 0.99 -6.75 5.18
N ILE A 76 1.62 -6.57 4.01
CA ILE A 76 3.01 -6.97 3.76
C ILE A 76 3.94 -6.14 4.62
N GLU A 77 3.82 -4.82 4.60
CA GLU A 77 4.63 -3.90 5.42
C GLU A 77 4.47 -4.20 6.91
N GLN A 78 3.25 -4.35 7.42
CA GLN A 78 3.00 -4.65 8.83
C GLN A 78 3.52 -6.04 9.21
N SER A 79 3.40 -7.04 8.35
CA SER A 79 3.95 -8.38 8.59
C SER A 79 5.48 -8.35 8.60
N LEU A 80 6.07 -7.64 7.65
CA LEU A 80 7.52 -7.45 7.54
C LEU A 80 8.07 -6.70 8.75
N MET A 81 7.49 -5.54 9.10
CA MET A 81 7.86 -4.77 10.28
C MET A 81 7.68 -5.56 11.58
N LYS A 82 6.61 -6.36 11.70
CA LYS A 82 6.40 -7.20 12.89
C LYS A 82 7.49 -8.26 13.01
N ASN A 83 7.85 -8.93 11.92
CA ASN A 83 8.94 -9.91 11.90
C ASN A 83 10.30 -9.25 12.17
N MET A 84 10.52 -8.04 11.65
CA MET A 84 11.74 -7.25 11.89
C MET A 84 11.87 -6.73 13.32
N LYS A 85 10.76 -6.47 14.03
CA LYS A 85 10.81 -6.13 15.47
C LYS A 85 11.24 -7.31 16.34
N THR A 86 11.03 -8.54 15.87
CA THR A 86 11.43 -9.78 16.56
C THR A 86 12.87 -10.19 16.25
N PHE A 87 13.38 -9.84 15.06
CA PHE A 87 14.77 -10.03 14.63
C PHE A 87 15.56 -8.71 14.83
N GLY A 88 16.14 -8.53 16.01
CA GLY A 88 16.65 -7.24 16.51
C GLY A 88 17.32 -6.32 15.48
N ALA A 89 16.74 -5.12 15.33
CA ALA A 89 17.26 -3.81 14.90
C ALA A 89 18.23 -3.65 13.70
N SER A 90 18.92 -4.68 13.20
CA SER A 90 20.02 -4.55 12.24
C SER A 90 19.58 -4.64 10.77
N LEU A 91 18.35 -5.10 10.51
CA LEU A 91 17.85 -5.30 9.15
C LEU A 91 17.01 -4.13 8.59
N MET A 92 16.78 -3.06 9.37
CA MET A 92 16.01 -1.88 8.91
C MET A 92 16.68 -1.14 7.74
N THR A 93 18.01 -1.23 7.66
CA THR A 93 18.79 -0.71 6.54
C THR A 93 18.55 -1.55 5.29
N VAL A 94 18.38 -2.87 5.39
CA VAL A 94 18.31 -3.76 4.22
C VAL A 94 16.97 -3.68 3.50
N VAL A 95 15.83 -3.53 4.21
CA VAL A 95 14.53 -3.39 3.52
C VAL A 95 14.36 -2.00 2.92
N THR A 96 14.83 -0.95 3.60
CA THR A 96 14.90 0.39 3.00
C THR A 96 15.84 0.34 1.79
N VAL A 97 17.01 -0.29 1.88
CA VAL A 97 17.91 -0.42 0.72
C VAL A 97 17.32 -1.34 -0.37
N ILE A 98 16.57 -2.40 -0.08
CA ILE A 98 16.00 -3.25 -1.14
C ILE A 98 14.82 -2.57 -1.82
N VAL A 99 13.93 -1.89 -1.08
CA VAL A 99 12.82 -1.14 -1.69
C VAL A 99 13.34 0.12 -2.42
N TYR A 100 14.33 0.82 -1.87
CA TYR A 100 14.89 2.04 -2.49
C TYR A 100 16.04 1.78 -3.49
N CYS A 101 16.72 0.62 -3.48
CA CYS A 101 17.70 0.25 -4.52
C CYS A 101 17.13 -0.64 -5.62
N LEU A 102 16.00 -1.33 -5.43
CA LEU A 102 15.26 -1.91 -6.57
C LEU A 102 14.44 -0.85 -7.32
N ASP A 103 14.11 0.27 -6.67
CA ASP A 103 13.69 1.52 -7.35
C ASP A 103 14.90 2.32 -7.84
N GLY A 104 15.82 1.62 -8.53
CA GLY A 104 16.89 2.19 -9.32
C GLY A 104 16.35 2.81 -10.62
N ARG A 105 15.37 3.72 -10.53
CA ARG A 105 15.13 4.70 -11.60
C ARG A 105 16.07 5.89 -11.44
N ARG A 106 17.33 5.61 -11.78
CA ARG A 106 18.25 6.57 -12.38
C ARG A 106 19.18 5.84 -13.33
#